data_AF-E8WP12-F1
#
_entry.id   AF-E8WP12-F1
#
_cell.length_a   1.000
_cell.length_b   1.000
_cell.length_c   1.000
_cell.angle_alpha   90.00
_cell.angle_beta   90.00
_cell.angle_gamma   90.00
#
_symmetry.space_group_name_H-M   'P 1'
#
loop_
_entity.id
_entity.type
_entity.pdbx_description
1 polymer ?
#
loop_
_entity_poly.entity_id
_entity_poly.type
_entity_poly.pdbx_seq_one_letter_code
_entity_poly.pdbx_strand_id
1 'polypeptide(L)'
;MRDPAALLIQPAGEGYPTDYLLARLRHRRGNLASVRSSAGAIDEALGQLLQHGPAVTPLQARATMRREFRWVYLQMNRELRKAFAPLFLWFELRTVVICLRHLRAGEREQAAERLSDSLMGERLQRALASTAPPFAAAGPLAELAGADARQARELEGWYREHKGREYEQRLVALYLERSTRQRLHPALRDFFALTVDLKNLVAAAKQLRWGVFEPSPLIAGGKVSRERLEKALKQRDEAGLLGLLPRFPDQPAPQSVPEKLEHLLLAHLTRELRRHAADRLGAGFILAYLWECYLQSLNSALAHHAGTFGTDFLSGEQVP
;
A
#
# COMPACT_ATOMS: atom_id res chain seq x y z
N MET A 1 1.10 -9.03 23.12
CA MET A 1 0.77 -8.51 21.78
C MET A 1 0.66 -9.70 20.83
N ARG A 2 -0.47 -9.89 20.12
CA ARG A 2 -0.66 -11.08 19.25
C ARG A 2 0.27 -11.01 18.03
N ASP A 3 0.81 -12.17 17.65
CA ASP A 3 1.74 -12.32 16.53
C ASP A 3 1.01 -12.02 15.20
N PRO A 4 1.40 -10.99 14.43
CA PRO A 4 0.77 -10.68 13.15
C PRO A 4 0.92 -11.83 12.13
N ALA A 5 1.96 -12.66 12.25
CA ALA A 5 2.15 -13.80 11.36
C ALA A 5 0.97 -14.77 11.44
N ALA A 6 0.30 -14.90 12.59
CA ALA A 6 -0.84 -15.80 12.77
C ALA A 6 -2.09 -15.42 11.95
N LEU A 7 -2.12 -14.22 11.36
CA LEU A 7 -3.19 -13.78 10.44
C LEU A 7 -2.88 -14.09 8.98
N LEU A 8 -1.69 -14.63 8.69
CA LEU A 8 -1.28 -15.12 7.37
C LEU A 8 -1.31 -16.65 7.34
N ILE A 9 -1.21 -17.23 6.15
CA ILE A 9 -1.03 -18.67 5.99
C ILE A 9 0.19 -19.16 6.80
N GLN A 10 0.09 -20.34 7.40
CA GLN A 10 1.17 -20.98 8.14
C GLN A 10 1.73 -22.14 7.30
N PRO A 11 2.88 -21.97 6.63
CA PRO A 11 3.48 -23.06 5.87
C PRO A 11 3.95 -24.16 6.83
N ALA A 12 3.76 -25.43 6.45
CA ALA A 12 4.19 -26.57 7.26
C ALA A 12 5.72 -26.66 7.43
N GLY A 13 6.49 -26.12 6.46
CA GLY A 13 7.96 -26.13 6.49
C GLY A 13 8.58 -24.93 7.19
N GLU A 14 9.81 -25.13 7.68
CA GLU A 14 10.61 -24.07 8.32
C GLU A 14 10.95 -22.90 7.38
N GLY A 15 10.89 -23.13 6.07
CA GLY A 15 11.32 -22.21 5.01
C GLY A 15 12.76 -22.47 4.58
N TYR A 16 13.33 -21.59 3.77
CA TYR A 16 14.71 -21.70 3.31
C TYR A 16 15.64 -20.69 4.01
N PRO A 17 16.96 -20.94 4.03
CA PRO A 17 17.94 -19.96 4.48
C PRO A 17 17.79 -18.61 3.75
N THR A 18 18.04 -17.51 4.46
CA THR A 18 17.87 -16.16 3.90
C THR A 18 18.73 -15.94 2.66
N ASP A 19 19.96 -16.42 2.64
CA ASP A 19 20.87 -16.24 1.49
C ASP A 19 20.38 -16.96 0.23
N TYR A 20 19.77 -18.15 0.41
CA TYR A 20 19.13 -18.85 -0.69
C TYR A 20 17.98 -18.01 -1.28
N LEU A 21 17.09 -17.48 -0.43
CA LEU A 21 16.00 -16.61 -0.88
C LEU A 21 16.54 -15.39 -1.63
N LEU A 22 17.54 -14.70 -1.06
CA LEU A 22 18.15 -13.54 -1.70
C LEU A 22 18.75 -13.85 -3.08
N ALA A 23 19.45 -14.98 -3.22
CA ALA A 23 20.00 -15.41 -4.51
C ALA A 23 18.89 -15.61 -5.56
N ARG A 24 17.79 -16.27 -5.18
CA ARG A 24 16.63 -16.48 -6.07
C ARG A 24 15.94 -15.16 -6.42
N LEU A 25 15.79 -14.25 -5.45
CA LEU A 25 15.20 -12.93 -5.68
C LEU A 25 16.04 -12.08 -6.61
N ARG A 26 17.38 -12.13 -6.52
CA ARG A 26 18.27 -11.42 -7.47
C ARG A 26 18.04 -11.90 -8.90
N HIS A 27 18.00 -13.20 -9.12
CA HIS A 27 17.70 -13.77 -10.43
C HIS A 27 16.32 -13.33 -10.94
N ARG A 28 15.28 -13.46 -10.11
CA ARG A 28 13.91 -13.05 -10.47
C ARG A 28 13.79 -11.55 -10.73
N ARG A 29 14.51 -10.71 -9.98
CA ARG A 29 14.51 -9.25 -10.15
C ARG A 29 15.06 -8.83 -11.52
N GLY A 30 16.01 -9.60 -12.07
CA GLY A 30 16.50 -9.39 -13.43
C GLY A 30 15.42 -9.57 -14.51
N ASN A 31 14.39 -10.37 -14.23
CA ASN A 31 13.28 -10.64 -15.13
C ASN A 31 12.07 -9.72 -14.89
N LEU A 32 12.07 -8.88 -13.85
CA LEU A 32 11.05 -7.85 -13.71
C LEU A 32 11.26 -6.86 -14.86
N ALA A 33 10.28 -6.79 -15.78
CA ALA A 33 10.25 -5.84 -16.88
C ALA A 33 10.70 -4.49 -16.33
N SER A 34 11.74 -3.91 -16.91
CA SER A 34 12.55 -2.89 -16.25
C SER A 34 11.71 -1.70 -15.81
N VAL A 35 11.21 -1.72 -14.58
CA VAL A 35 10.76 -0.51 -13.86
C VAL A 35 12.02 0.25 -13.42
N ARG A 36 13.01 0.37 -14.30
CA ARG A 36 14.23 1.17 -14.12
C ARG A 36 13.90 2.60 -14.52
N SER A 37 12.92 3.18 -13.86
CA SER A 37 12.48 4.53 -14.16
C SER A 37 12.69 5.41 -12.94
N SER A 38 13.47 6.46 -13.14
CA SER A 38 13.57 7.63 -12.27
C SER A 38 12.19 8.30 -12.15
N ALA A 39 12.02 9.24 -11.22
CA ALA A 39 10.74 9.91 -10.94
C ALA A 39 10.06 10.56 -12.18
N GLY A 40 10.81 10.82 -13.27
CA GLY A 40 10.28 11.31 -14.55
C GLY A 40 9.93 10.21 -15.58
N ALA A 41 10.41 8.98 -15.40
CA ALA A 41 10.29 7.92 -16.40
C ALA A 41 9.09 6.99 -16.17
N ILE A 42 8.15 7.34 -15.28
CA ILE A 42 6.85 6.66 -15.25
C ILE A 42 5.99 7.13 -16.44
N ASP A 43 6.05 8.41 -16.82
CA ASP A 43 5.39 8.88 -18.05
C ASP A 43 6.04 8.23 -19.29
N GLU A 44 7.37 8.04 -19.28
CA GLU A 44 8.11 7.34 -20.35
C GLU A 44 7.88 5.82 -20.36
N ALA A 45 7.83 5.17 -19.19
CA ALA A 45 7.51 3.75 -19.07
C ALA A 45 6.03 3.46 -19.40
N LEU A 46 5.12 4.38 -19.06
CA LEU A 46 3.73 4.36 -19.53
C LEU A 46 3.70 4.53 -21.05
N GLY A 47 4.48 5.47 -21.61
CA GLY A 47 4.63 5.62 -23.07
C GLY A 47 5.11 4.34 -23.76
N GLN A 48 6.13 3.67 -23.22
CA GLN A 48 6.63 2.39 -23.75
C GLN A 48 5.62 1.25 -23.59
N LEU A 49 4.92 1.18 -22.45
CA LEU A 49 3.85 0.20 -22.21
C LEU A 49 2.64 0.42 -23.12
N LEU A 50 2.31 1.67 -23.43
CA LEU A 50 1.24 2.05 -24.35
C LEU A 50 1.57 1.68 -25.79
N GLN A 51 2.83 1.83 -26.20
CA GLN A 51 3.29 1.47 -27.55
C GLN A 51 3.17 -0.04 -27.87
N HIS A 52 3.21 -0.91 -26.84
CA HIS A 52 3.15 -2.36 -27.03
C HIS A 52 1.74 -2.96 -26.82
N GLY A 53 0.73 -2.10 -26.60
CA GLY A 53 -0.64 -2.53 -26.32
C GLY A 53 -0.80 -3.24 -24.97
N PRO A 54 -2.04 -3.38 -24.47
CA PRO A 54 -2.28 -3.99 -23.16
C PRO A 54 -2.16 -5.51 -23.23
N ALA A 55 -0.94 -6.05 -23.08
CA ALA A 55 -0.73 -7.50 -23.07
C ALA A 55 -1.34 -8.20 -21.83
N VAL A 56 -1.67 -7.45 -20.76
CA VAL A 56 -2.10 -8.01 -19.47
C VAL A 56 -3.23 -7.16 -18.87
N THR A 57 -4.33 -7.81 -18.47
CA THR A 57 -5.44 -7.12 -17.78
C THR A 57 -5.07 -6.73 -16.35
N PRO A 58 -5.71 -5.73 -15.73
CA PRO A 58 -5.47 -5.36 -14.32
C PRO A 58 -5.66 -6.55 -13.36
N LEU A 59 -6.61 -7.44 -13.66
CA LEU A 59 -6.86 -8.65 -12.89
C LEU A 59 -5.68 -9.62 -12.97
N GLN A 60 -5.18 -9.89 -14.19
CA GLN A 60 -4.04 -10.77 -14.42
C GLN A 60 -2.73 -10.22 -13.82
N ALA A 61 -2.50 -8.91 -13.94
CA ALA A 61 -1.33 -8.24 -13.36
C ALA A 61 -1.33 -8.39 -11.84
N ARG A 62 -2.50 -8.19 -11.20
CA ARG A 62 -2.66 -8.37 -9.76
C ARG A 62 -2.51 -9.83 -9.33
N ALA A 63 -3.08 -10.78 -10.08
CA ALA A 63 -2.92 -12.21 -9.79
C ALA A 63 -1.43 -12.63 -9.86
N THR A 64 -0.70 -12.12 -10.85
CA THR A 64 0.75 -12.37 -10.99
C THR A 64 1.54 -11.83 -9.80
N MET A 65 1.29 -10.58 -9.40
CA MET A 65 1.90 -10.01 -8.19
C MET A 65 1.58 -10.83 -6.93
N ARG A 66 0.34 -11.27 -6.73
CA ARG A 66 -0.03 -12.11 -5.57
C ARG A 66 0.69 -13.46 -5.57
N ARG A 67 0.81 -14.11 -6.74
CA ARG A 67 1.56 -15.36 -6.87
C ARG A 67 3.03 -15.17 -6.51
N GLU A 68 3.64 -14.06 -6.94
CA GLU A 68 5.01 -13.72 -6.53
C GLU A 68 5.12 -13.48 -5.02
N PHE A 69 4.21 -12.70 -4.43
CA PHE A 69 4.19 -12.47 -2.98
C PHE A 69 4.05 -13.77 -2.20
N ARG A 70 3.14 -14.65 -2.64
CA ARG A 70 2.93 -15.95 -2.05
C ARG A 70 4.17 -16.82 -2.17
N TRP A 71 4.78 -16.87 -3.34
CA TRP A 71 6.03 -17.59 -3.55
C TRP A 71 7.11 -17.09 -2.57
N VAL A 72 7.36 -15.79 -2.51
CA VAL A 72 8.35 -15.19 -1.60
C VAL A 72 8.06 -15.55 -0.14
N TYR A 73 6.82 -15.37 0.31
CA TYR A 73 6.42 -15.67 1.69
C TYR A 73 6.62 -17.15 2.04
N LEU A 74 6.28 -18.07 1.12
CA LEU A 74 6.49 -19.51 1.31
C LEU A 74 7.98 -19.89 1.35
N GLN A 75 8.85 -19.12 0.70
CA GLN A 75 10.30 -19.35 0.76
C GLN A 75 10.96 -18.81 2.04
N MET A 76 10.37 -17.79 2.69
CA MET A 76 10.93 -17.19 3.90
C MET A 76 11.00 -18.18 5.05
N ASN A 77 12.07 -18.15 5.84
CA ASN A 77 12.11 -18.86 7.13
C ASN A 77 11.17 -18.23 8.17
N ARG A 78 10.98 -18.91 9.31
CA ARG A 78 10.08 -18.45 10.40
C ARG A 78 10.37 -17.02 10.87
N GLU A 79 11.64 -16.67 11.08
CA GLU A 79 12.02 -15.33 11.55
C GLU A 79 11.73 -14.25 10.51
N LEU A 80 12.03 -14.51 9.23
CA LEU A 80 11.68 -13.61 8.14
C LEU A 80 10.16 -13.47 7.99
N ARG A 81 9.39 -14.56 8.06
CA ARG A 81 7.92 -14.51 8.00
C ARG A 81 7.36 -13.64 9.11
N LYS A 82 7.85 -13.79 10.33
CA LYS A 82 7.45 -12.96 11.48
C LYS A 82 7.82 -11.49 11.25
N ALA A 83 9.03 -11.20 10.79
CA ALA A 83 9.49 -9.84 10.53
C ALA A 83 8.69 -9.17 9.40
N PHE A 84 8.37 -9.89 8.33
CA PHE A 84 7.67 -9.38 7.14
C PHE A 84 6.15 -9.50 7.21
N ALA A 85 5.58 -10.16 8.22
CA ALA A 85 4.13 -10.32 8.34
C ALA A 85 3.37 -8.99 8.25
N PRO A 86 3.81 -7.88 8.91
CA PRO A 86 3.16 -6.59 8.74
C PRO A 86 3.16 -6.07 7.29
N LEU A 87 4.20 -6.37 6.50
CA LEU A 87 4.23 -5.95 5.10
C LEU A 87 3.23 -6.73 4.25
N PHE A 88 3.15 -8.05 4.42
CA PHE A 88 2.19 -8.86 3.67
C PHE A 88 0.75 -8.54 4.05
N LEU A 89 0.49 -8.34 5.35
CA LEU A 89 -0.82 -7.89 5.83
C LEU A 89 -1.19 -6.49 5.30
N TRP A 90 -0.21 -5.59 5.13
CA TRP A 90 -0.43 -4.29 4.48
C TRP A 90 -0.93 -4.45 3.04
N PHE A 91 -0.30 -5.31 2.26
CA PHE A 91 -0.72 -5.60 0.88
C PHE A 91 -2.08 -6.32 0.83
N GLU A 92 -2.33 -7.22 1.78
CA GLU A 92 -3.62 -7.91 1.90
C GLU A 92 -4.74 -6.99 2.39
N LEU A 93 -4.45 -5.89 3.07
CA LEU A 93 -5.45 -4.94 3.57
C LEU A 93 -6.32 -4.35 2.46
N ARG A 94 -5.76 -4.10 1.27
CA ARG A 94 -6.55 -3.67 0.10
C ARG A 94 -7.55 -4.76 -0.31
N THR A 95 -7.17 -6.02 -0.16
CA THR A 95 -8.03 -7.17 -0.48
C THR A 95 -9.14 -7.31 0.54
N VAL A 96 -8.82 -7.16 1.83
CA VAL A 96 -9.79 -7.07 2.92
C VAL A 96 -10.83 -5.99 2.62
N VAL A 97 -10.39 -4.76 2.32
CA VAL A 97 -11.29 -3.64 1.99
C VAL A 97 -12.20 -3.96 0.79
N ILE A 98 -11.65 -4.51 -0.29
CA ILE A 98 -12.44 -4.88 -1.47
C ILE A 98 -13.47 -5.97 -1.14
N CYS A 99 -13.09 -7.00 -0.38
CA CYS A 99 -14.02 -8.03 0.05
C CYS A 99 -15.15 -7.42 0.89
N LEU A 100 -14.83 -6.52 1.82
CA LEU A 100 -15.82 -5.84 2.66
C LEU A 100 -16.80 -5.00 1.84
N ARG A 101 -16.36 -4.37 0.75
CA ARG A 101 -17.25 -3.68 -0.20
C ARG A 101 -18.21 -4.65 -0.88
N HIS A 102 -17.71 -5.75 -1.43
CA HIS A 102 -18.55 -6.78 -2.09
C HIS A 102 -19.54 -7.41 -1.10
N LEU A 103 -19.10 -7.74 0.12
CA LEU A 103 -19.98 -8.29 1.16
C LEU A 103 -21.11 -7.33 1.54
N ARG A 104 -20.85 -6.03 1.60
CA ARG A 104 -21.88 -5.01 1.82
C ARG A 104 -22.86 -4.89 0.66
N ALA A 105 -22.41 -5.14 -0.57
CA ALA A 105 -23.24 -5.19 -1.77
C ALA A 105 -24.00 -6.54 -1.93
N GLY A 106 -23.78 -7.52 -1.05
CA GLY A 106 -24.34 -8.86 -1.18
C GLY A 106 -23.60 -9.78 -2.16
N GLU A 107 -22.51 -9.31 -2.76
CA GLU A 107 -21.69 -9.95 -3.79
C GLU A 107 -20.69 -10.97 -3.19
N ARG A 108 -21.21 -12.00 -2.52
CA ARG A 108 -20.38 -12.96 -1.75
C ARG A 108 -19.44 -13.78 -2.63
N GLU A 109 -19.87 -14.16 -3.83
CA GLU A 109 -19.05 -14.93 -4.77
C GLU A 109 -17.83 -14.14 -5.21
N GLN A 110 -18.01 -12.84 -5.50
CA GLN A 110 -16.93 -11.93 -5.87
C GLN A 110 -15.95 -11.76 -4.70
N ALA A 111 -16.44 -11.66 -3.46
CA ALA A 111 -15.57 -11.65 -2.28
C ALA A 111 -14.76 -12.95 -2.15
N ALA A 112 -15.38 -14.12 -2.34
CA ALA A 112 -14.70 -15.42 -2.28
C ALA A 112 -13.62 -15.58 -3.36
N GLU A 113 -13.92 -15.17 -4.60
CA GLU A 113 -12.95 -15.20 -5.70
C GLU A 113 -11.70 -14.35 -5.36
N ARG A 114 -11.87 -13.20 -4.70
CA ARG A 114 -10.75 -12.33 -4.28
C ARG A 114 -9.88 -12.94 -3.18
N LEU A 115 -10.40 -13.90 -2.41
CA LEU A 115 -9.71 -14.55 -1.31
C LEU A 115 -8.92 -15.81 -1.71
N SER A 116 -9.25 -16.44 -2.84
CA SER A 116 -8.65 -17.71 -3.29
C SER A 116 -7.11 -17.67 -3.40
N ASP A 117 -6.56 -16.54 -3.87
CA ASP A 117 -5.13 -16.30 -4.05
C ASP A 117 -4.51 -15.46 -2.93
N SER A 118 -5.23 -15.25 -1.82
CA SER A 118 -4.77 -14.41 -0.71
C SER A 118 -3.75 -15.12 0.17
N LEU A 119 -2.81 -14.35 0.72
CA LEU A 119 -1.91 -14.79 1.80
C LEU A 119 -2.56 -14.79 3.18
N MET A 120 -3.82 -14.36 3.30
CA MET A 120 -4.55 -14.35 4.56
C MET A 120 -4.70 -15.77 5.11
N GLY A 121 -4.53 -15.93 6.41
CA GLY A 121 -4.77 -17.19 7.12
C GLY A 121 -6.26 -17.51 7.21
N GLU A 122 -6.55 -18.79 7.46
CA GLU A 122 -7.91 -19.34 7.49
C GLU A 122 -8.84 -18.57 8.44
N ARG A 123 -8.34 -18.12 9.59
CA ARG A 123 -9.13 -17.32 10.56
C ARG A 123 -9.68 -16.03 9.92
N LEU A 124 -8.86 -15.34 9.15
CA LEU A 124 -9.25 -14.07 8.52
C LEU A 124 -10.14 -14.32 7.30
N GLN A 125 -9.87 -15.37 6.53
CA GLN A 125 -10.73 -15.79 5.42
C GLN A 125 -12.12 -16.18 5.92
N ARG A 126 -12.22 -16.98 6.99
CA ARG A 126 -13.50 -17.33 7.63
C ARG A 126 -14.26 -16.11 8.15
N ALA A 127 -13.56 -15.12 8.69
CA ALA A 127 -14.20 -13.90 9.14
C ALA A 127 -14.82 -13.11 7.98
N LEU A 128 -14.17 -13.08 6.80
CA LEU A 128 -14.69 -12.44 5.60
C LEU A 128 -15.77 -13.28 4.89
N ALA A 129 -15.74 -14.60 5.04
CA ALA A 129 -16.79 -15.49 4.51
C ALA A 129 -18.03 -15.58 5.42
N SER A 130 -17.95 -15.06 6.65
CA SER A 130 -19.04 -15.14 7.63
C SER A 130 -20.23 -14.26 7.28
N THR A 131 -21.42 -14.66 7.72
CA THR A 131 -22.65 -13.85 7.66
C THR A 131 -22.74 -12.82 8.79
N ALA A 132 -21.93 -12.97 9.84
CA ALA A 132 -21.88 -12.03 10.95
C ALA A 132 -21.13 -10.74 10.58
N PRO A 133 -21.35 -9.62 11.31
CA PRO A 133 -20.56 -8.41 11.14
C PRO A 133 -19.06 -8.73 11.26
N PRO A 134 -18.23 -8.32 10.27
CA PRO A 134 -16.82 -8.74 10.23
C PRO A 134 -15.98 -8.24 11.43
N PHE A 135 -16.48 -7.26 12.18
CA PHE A 135 -15.80 -6.55 13.27
C PHE A 135 -16.39 -6.79 14.66
N ALA A 136 -16.96 -7.97 14.93
CA ALA A 136 -17.32 -8.34 16.30
C ALA A 136 -16.12 -8.12 17.26
N ALA A 137 -16.37 -7.62 18.47
CA ALA A 137 -15.32 -7.36 19.46
C ALA A 137 -14.42 -8.59 19.64
N ALA A 138 -13.11 -8.43 19.41
CA ALA A 138 -12.10 -9.50 19.36
C ALA A 138 -12.07 -10.41 18.11
N GLY A 139 -12.71 -10.01 17.01
CA GLY A 139 -12.64 -10.71 15.72
C GLY A 139 -11.31 -10.54 14.97
N PRO A 140 -11.00 -11.40 13.98
CA PRO A 140 -9.73 -11.36 13.22
C PRO A 140 -9.44 -10.03 12.51
N LEU A 141 -10.47 -9.27 12.15
CA LEU A 141 -10.30 -7.96 11.50
C LEU A 141 -9.99 -6.83 12.50
N ALA A 142 -10.56 -6.87 13.70
CA ALA A 142 -10.12 -6.01 14.79
C ALA A 142 -8.68 -6.34 15.19
N GLU A 143 -8.34 -7.63 15.25
CA GLU A 143 -6.97 -8.10 15.46
C GLU A 143 -6.02 -7.63 14.36
N LEU A 144 -6.43 -7.65 13.09
CA LEU A 144 -5.65 -7.13 11.96
C LEU A 144 -5.35 -5.63 12.16
N ALA A 145 -6.40 -4.85 12.40
CA ALA A 145 -6.30 -3.40 12.62
C ALA A 145 -5.44 -3.05 13.86
N GLY A 146 -5.30 -3.98 14.81
CA GLY A 146 -4.76 -3.67 16.14
C GLY A 146 -5.71 -2.78 16.95
N ALA A 147 -7.01 -2.87 16.65
CA ALA A 147 -8.03 -2.08 17.30
C ALA A 147 -8.27 -2.55 18.74
N ASP A 148 -8.41 -1.60 19.67
CA ASP A 148 -8.93 -1.89 21.01
C ASP A 148 -10.45 -2.17 20.98
N ALA A 149 -11.04 -2.53 22.13
CA ALA A 149 -12.46 -2.85 22.21
C ALA A 149 -13.40 -1.67 21.91
N ARG A 150 -12.96 -0.42 22.10
CA ARG A 150 -13.73 0.77 21.74
C ARG A 150 -13.67 1.01 20.24
N GLN A 151 -12.47 0.97 19.66
CA GLN A 151 -12.24 1.14 18.23
C GLN A 151 -12.91 0.04 17.40
N ALA A 152 -12.89 -1.22 17.89
CA ALA A 152 -13.59 -2.32 17.24
C ALA A 152 -15.10 -2.09 17.19
N ARG A 153 -15.71 -1.65 18.30
CA ARG A 153 -17.15 -1.30 18.36
C ARG A 153 -17.51 -0.13 17.45
N GLU A 154 -16.64 0.87 17.36
CA GLU A 154 -16.80 2.01 16.44
C GLU A 154 -16.82 1.53 14.98
N LEU A 155 -15.84 0.71 14.57
CA LEU A 155 -15.79 0.14 13.23
C LEU A 155 -17.00 -0.76 12.91
N GLU A 156 -17.43 -1.56 13.88
CA GLU A 156 -18.64 -2.38 13.76
C GLU A 156 -19.89 -1.51 13.55
N GLY A 157 -20.01 -0.41 14.31
CA GLY A 157 -21.08 0.58 14.15
C GLY A 157 -21.08 1.20 12.75
N TRP A 158 -19.95 1.72 12.29
CA TRP A 158 -19.84 2.32 10.96
C TRP A 158 -20.14 1.34 9.82
N TYR A 159 -19.73 0.08 9.97
CA TYR A 159 -20.05 -0.95 8.99
C TYR A 159 -21.57 -1.16 8.88
N ARG A 160 -22.29 -1.22 10.02
CA ARG A 160 -23.76 -1.36 10.07
C ARG A 160 -24.49 -0.11 9.57
N GLU A 161 -23.95 1.07 9.87
CA GLU A 161 -24.49 2.37 9.41
C GLU A 161 -24.17 2.68 7.94
N HIS A 162 -23.58 1.75 7.20
CA HIS A 162 -23.21 1.91 5.80
C HIS A 162 -22.19 3.04 5.53
N LYS A 163 -21.43 3.45 6.55
CA LYS A 163 -20.33 4.44 6.47
C LYS A 163 -19.04 3.80 5.94
N GLY A 164 -19.13 3.30 4.70
CA GLY A 164 -18.09 2.48 4.07
C GLY A 164 -16.75 3.18 3.94
N ARG A 165 -16.78 4.46 3.57
CA ARG A 165 -15.56 5.23 3.32
C ARG A 165 -14.80 5.50 4.62
N GLU A 166 -15.52 5.95 5.65
CA GLU A 166 -14.98 6.25 6.98
C GLU A 166 -14.40 4.98 7.60
N TYR A 167 -15.15 3.89 7.48
CA TYR A 167 -14.74 2.56 7.90
C TYR A 167 -13.42 2.11 7.27
N GLU A 168 -13.29 2.20 5.94
CA GLU A 168 -12.07 1.81 5.25
C GLU A 168 -10.88 2.69 5.62
N GLN A 169 -11.10 4.01 5.67
CA GLN A 169 -10.06 4.96 6.05
C GLN A 169 -9.54 4.68 7.46
N ARG A 170 -10.45 4.42 8.41
CA ARG A 170 -10.09 4.15 9.80
C ARG A 170 -9.43 2.79 9.99
N LEU A 171 -9.91 1.77 9.29
CA LEU A 171 -9.25 0.46 9.28
C LEU A 171 -7.79 0.58 8.81
N VAL A 172 -7.57 1.31 7.71
CA VAL A 172 -6.23 1.57 7.18
C VAL A 172 -5.37 2.40 8.15
N ALA A 173 -5.95 3.44 8.76
CA ALA A 173 -5.25 4.28 9.73
C ALA A 173 -4.79 3.48 10.95
N LEU A 174 -5.69 2.71 11.58
CA LEU A 174 -5.38 1.89 12.75
C LEU A 174 -4.27 0.87 12.44
N TYR A 175 -4.35 0.21 11.28
CA TYR A 175 -3.33 -0.73 10.84
C TYR A 175 -1.94 -0.08 10.73
N LEU A 176 -1.86 1.10 10.11
CA LEU A 176 -0.60 1.82 9.92
C LEU A 176 -0.04 2.35 11.24
N GLU A 177 -0.88 2.95 12.10
CA GLU A 177 -0.47 3.40 13.43
C GLU A 177 0.06 2.25 14.30
N ARG A 178 -0.60 1.10 14.23
CA ARG A 178 -0.13 -0.10 14.93
C ARG A 178 1.20 -0.59 14.34
N SER A 179 1.37 -0.55 13.02
CA SER A 179 2.58 -1.02 12.36
C SER A 179 3.79 -0.14 12.73
N THR A 180 3.62 1.18 12.80
CA THR A 180 4.71 2.12 13.17
C THR A 180 5.11 2.02 14.65
N ARG A 181 4.21 1.60 15.54
CA ARG A 181 4.50 1.38 16.97
C ARG A 181 5.18 0.03 17.27
N GLN A 182 5.24 -0.89 16.31
CA GLN A 182 5.88 -2.18 16.50
C GLN A 182 7.41 -2.08 16.42
N ARG A 183 8.09 -3.00 17.11
CA ARG A 183 9.54 -3.21 16.95
C ARG A 183 9.80 -3.93 15.62
N LEU A 184 9.83 -3.17 14.54
CA LEU A 184 10.09 -3.67 13.19
C LEU A 184 11.57 -3.60 12.82
N HIS A 185 11.97 -4.43 11.85
CA HIS A 185 13.26 -4.26 11.17
C HIS A 185 13.37 -2.82 10.61
N PRO A 186 14.52 -2.14 10.69
CA PRO A 186 14.67 -0.74 10.31
C PRO A 186 14.09 -0.39 8.93
N ALA A 187 14.36 -1.21 7.90
CA ALA A 187 13.82 -0.99 6.55
C ALA A 187 12.28 -1.01 6.48
N LEU A 188 11.64 -1.89 7.26
CA LEU A 188 10.17 -1.98 7.33
C LEU A 188 9.59 -0.81 8.12
N ARG A 189 10.24 -0.40 9.22
CA ARG A 189 9.85 0.80 9.97
C ARG A 189 9.89 2.04 9.09
N ASP A 190 10.97 2.22 8.33
CA ASP A 190 11.12 3.34 7.39
C ASP A 190 10.03 3.31 6.31
N PHE A 191 9.73 2.13 5.76
CA PHE A 191 8.63 1.95 4.80
C PHE A 191 7.27 2.38 5.37
N PHE A 192 6.91 1.92 6.57
CA PHE A 192 5.62 2.28 7.17
C PHE A 192 5.53 3.76 7.51
N ALA A 193 6.61 4.35 8.04
CA ALA A 193 6.65 5.78 8.33
C ALA A 193 6.46 6.62 7.06
N LEU A 194 7.19 6.28 5.98
CA LEU A 194 7.04 6.94 4.68
C LEU A 194 5.65 6.71 4.05
N THR A 195 5.04 5.54 4.28
CA THR A 195 3.67 5.26 3.83
C THR A 195 2.65 6.12 4.57
N VAL A 196 2.84 6.34 5.88
CA VAL A 196 2.04 7.27 6.68
C VAL A 196 2.18 8.70 6.16
N ASP A 197 3.42 9.15 5.94
CA ASP A 197 3.69 10.48 5.39
C ASP A 197 3.02 10.68 4.04
N LEU A 198 3.16 9.70 3.14
CA LEU A 198 2.52 9.73 1.82
C LEU A 198 1.01 9.93 1.94
N LYS A 199 0.35 9.15 2.80
CA LYS A 199 -1.11 9.27 3.00
C LYS A 199 -1.51 10.62 3.59
N ASN A 200 -0.80 11.08 4.61
CA ASN A 200 -1.10 12.34 5.27
C ASN A 200 -0.88 13.53 4.32
N LEU A 201 0.22 13.55 3.57
CA LEU A 201 0.54 14.61 2.62
C LEU A 201 -0.45 14.65 1.45
N VAL A 202 -0.83 13.50 0.89
CA VAL A 202 -1.85 13.44 -0.17
C VAL A 202 -3.22 13.89 0.35
N ALA A 203 -3.61 13.47 1.55
CA ALA A 203 -4.85 13.92 2.16
C ALA A 203 -4.85 15.44 2.40
N ALA A 204 -3.75 15.97 2.95
CA ALA A 204 -3.61 17.40 3.23
C ALA A 204 -3.64 18.23 1.94
N ALA A 205 -2.92 17.80 0.91
CA ALA A 205 -2.93 18.43 -0.41
C ALA A 205 -4.34 18.47 -1.02
N LYS A 206 -5.10 17.37 -0.93
CA LYS A 206 -6.48 17.31 -1.43
C LYS A 206 -7.40 18.28 -0.68
N GLN A 207 -7.25 18.38 0.65
CA GLN A 207 -8.05 19.31 1.46
C GLN A 207 -7.75 20.78 1.10
N LEU A 208 -6.47 21.15 0.96
CA LEU A 208 -6.10 22.51 0.56
C LEU A 208 -6.60 22.84 -0.84
N ARG A 209 -6.40 21.93 -1.81
CA ARG A 209 -6.78 22.15 -3.21
C ARG A 209 -8.29 22.26 -3.41
N TRP A 210 -9.08 21.46 -2.70
CA TRP A 210 -10.54 21.42 -2.90
C TRP A 210 -11.32 22.28 -1.90
N GLY A 211 -10.65 22.88 -0.91
CA GLY A 211 -11.31 23.66 0.14
C GLY A 211 -12.28 22.84 1.01
N VAL A 212 -12.23 21.50 0.95
CA VAL A 212 -13.08 20.61 1.76
C VAL A 212 -12.31 20.29 3.04
N PHE A 213 -12.64 21.01 4.10
CA PHE A 213 -11.99 20.90 5.41
C PHE A 213 -12.69 19.91 6.35
N GLU A 214 -13.28 18.85 5.81
CA GLU A 214 -13.67 17.73 6.66
C GLU A 214 -12.40 17.17 7.32
N PRO A 215 -12.37 17.05 8.66
CA PRO A 215 -11.18 16.60 9.38
C PRO A 215 -10.90 15.15 9.04
N SER A 216 -10.11 14.91 8.00
CA SER A 216 -9.51 13.60 7.75
C SER A 216 -8.49 13.36 8.87
N PRO A 217 -8.68 12.34 9.71
CA PRO A 217 -7.78 12.11 10.83
C PRO A 217 -6.38 11.80 10.30
N LEU A 218 -5.40 12.63 10.70
CA LEU A 218 -4.00 12.39 10.39
C LEU A 218 -3.54 11.10 11.07
N ILE A 219 -2.86 10.25 10.31
CA ILE A 219 -2.37 8.96 10.77
C ILE A 219 -1.05 9.20 11.53
N ALA A 220 -0.92 8.65 12.74
CA ALA A 220 0.29 8.79 13.53
C ALA A 220 1.44 7.85 13.05
N GLY A 221 2.68 8.24 13.36
CA GLY A 221 3.89 7.41 13.15
C GLY A 221 4.65 7.65 11.84
N GLY A 222 4.31 8.72 11.11
CA GLY A 222 5.12 9.22 9.99
C GLY A 222 6.39 9.96 10.45
N LYS A 223 7.24 10.34 9.49
CA LYS A 223 8.42 11.20 9.74
C LYS A 223 8.06 12.68 9.73
N VAL A 224 6.98 13.06 9.04
CA VAL A 224 6.48 14.44 9.03
C VAL A 224 5.78 14.72 10.35
N SER A 225 6.18 15.81 11.03
CA SER A 225 5.54 16.22 12.29
C SER A 225 4.04 16.49 12.07
N ARG A 226 3.24 15.89 12.94
CA ARG A 226 1.79 16.09 12.96
C ARG A 226 1.45 17.54 13.26
N GLU A 227 2.14 18.19 14.19
CA GLU A 227 1.87 19.60 14.49
C GLU A 227 2.09 20.49 13.27
N ARG A 228 3.14 20.22 12.47
CA ARG A 228 3.41 20.98 11.24
C ARG A 228 2.34 20.77 10.18
N LEU A 229 1.86 19.54 10.00
CA LEU A 229 0.75 19.25 9.08
C LEU A 229 -0.55 19.91 9.53
N GLU A 230 -0.91 19.80 10.81
CA GLU A 230 -2.11 20.43 11.36
C GLU A 230 -2.03 21.95 11.26
N LYS A 231 -0.86 22.55 11.52
CA LYS A 231 -0.63 23.97 11.35
C LYS A 231 -0.85 24.40 9.90
N ALA A 232 -0.24 23.71 8.93
CA ALA A 232 -0.40 24.01 7.51
C ALA A 232 -1.87 23.94 7.07
N LEU A 233 -2.60 22.90 7.52
CA LEU A 233 -4.02 22.74 7.23
C LEU A 233 -4.90 23.82 7.86
N LYS A 234 -4.70 24.12 9.15
CA LYS A 234 -5.47 25.15 9.86
C LYS A 234 -5.24 26.54 9.27
N GLN A 235 -4.01 26.84 8.85
CA GLN A 235 -3.63 28.14 8.29
C GLN A 235 -3.86 28.25 6.79
N ARG A 236 -4.29 27.16 6.13
CA ARG A 236 -4.37 27.06 4.67
C ARG A 236 -3.04 27.43 3.99
N ASP A 237 -1.94 27.09 4.66
CA ASP A 237 -0.58 27.47 4.29
C ASP A 237 -0.01 26.45 3.30
N GLU A 238 -0.26 26.70 2.01
CA GLU A 238 0.24 25.88 0.92
C GLU A 238 1.78 25.84 0.89
N ALA A 239 2.43 26.98 1.11
CA ALA A 239 3.89 27.06 1.19
C ALA A 239 4.44 26.23 2.36
N GLY A 240 3.75 26.24 3.50
CA GLY A 240 4.01 25.38 4.64
C GLY A 240 3.94 23.91 4.29
N LEU A 241 2.92 23.48 3.53
CA LEU A 241 2.80 22.10 3.05
C LEU A 241 3.93 21.74 2.06
N LEU A 242 4.26 22.63 1.13
CA LEU A 242 5.39 22.44 0.19
C LEU A 242 6.71 22.27 0.93
N GLY A 243 6.92 23.01 2.02
CA GLY A 243 8.09 22.87 2.90
C GLY A 243 8.17 21.54 3.65
N LEU A 244 7.10 20.73 3.65
CA LEU A 244 7.08 19.37 4.22
C LEU A 244 7.32 18.29 3.17
N LEU A 245 7.27 18.62 1.87
CA LEU A 245 7.52 17.66 0.81
C LEU A 245 9.00 17.24 0.80
N PRO A 246 9.29 15.97 0.48
CA PRO A 246 10.66 15.53 0.31
C PRO A 246 11.34 16.30 -0.82
N ARG A 247 12.59 16.70 -0.63
CA ARG A 247 13.37 17.36 -1.68
C ARG A 247 13.84 16.33 -2.72
N PHE A 248 13.70 16.68 -4.00
CA PHE A 248 14.21 15.92 -5.13
C PHE A 248 15.42 16.68 -5.68
N PRO A 249 16.63 16.10 -5.68
CA PRO A 249 17.86 16.79 -6.13
C PRO A 249 17.76 17.32 -7.55
N ASP A 250 17.05 16.60 -8.42
CA ASP A 250 16.99 16.85 -9.85
C ASP A 250 15.75 17.66 -10.27
N GLN A 251 15.00 18.22 -9.31
CA GLN A 251 13.79 18.99 -9.60
C GLN A 251 13.79 20.32 -8.85
N PRO A 252 13.43 21.43 -9.51
CA PRO A 252 13.24 22.70 -8.83
C PRO A 252 12.13 22.57 -7.79
N ALA A 253 12.23 23.34 -6.71
CA ALA A 253 11.17 23.37 -5.70
C ALA A 253 9.85 23.81 -6.37
N PRO A 254 8.76 23.04 -6.22
CA PRO A 254 7.49 23.42 -6.81
C PRO A 254 6.97 24.71 -6.15
N GLN A 255 6.34 25.57 -6.95
CA GLN A 255 5.75 26.84 -6.48
C GLN A 255 4.35 26.68 -5.90
N SER A 256 3.65 25.60 -6.29
CA SER A 256 2.33 25.19 -5.78
C SER A 256 2.30 23.67 -5.58
N VAL A 257 1.29 23.17 -4.87
CA VAL A 257 1.10 21.74 -4.63
C VAL A 257 0.93 21.01 -5.97
N PRO A 258 1.85 20.10 -6.33
CA PRO A 258 1.79 19.44 -7.64
C PRO A 258 0.52 18.62 -7.80
N GLU A 259 -0.10 18.67 -8.98
CA GLU A 259 -1.26 17.83 -9.30
C GLU A 259 -0.93 16.34 -9.18
N LYS A 260 0.27 15.98 -9.64
CA LYS A 260 0.87 14.64 -9.54
C LYS A 260 1.62 14.42 -8.21
N LEU A 261 1.21 15.05 -7.10
CA LEU A 261 1.91 14.91 -5.81
C LEU A 261 2.06 13.45 -5.36
N GLU A 262 0.99 12.65 -5.47
CA GLU A 262 1.01 11.23 -5.06
C GLU A 262 2.11 10.46 -5.80
N HIS A 263 2.30 10.75 -7.07
CA HIS A 263 3.35 10.17 -7.91
C HIS A 263 4.76 10.52 -7.43
N LEU A 264 4.99 11.81 -7.13
CA LEU A 264 6.28 12.26 -6.61
C LEU A 264 6.61 11.56 -5.28
N LEU A 265 5.63 11.45 -4.39
CA LEU A 265 5.79 10.77 -3.10
C LEU A 265 6.06 9.26 -3.27
N LEU A 266 5.37 8.59 -4.19
CA LEU A 266 5.65 7.19 -4.55
C LEU A 266 7.05 7.01 -5.14
N ALA A 267 7.51 7.94 -5.97
CA ALA A 267 8.87 7.93 -6.51
C ALA A 267 9.93 8.13 -5.42
N HIS A 268 9.67 9.04 -4.45
CA HIS A 268 10.52 9.20 -3.28
C HIS A 268 10.59 7.93 -2.44
N LEU A 269 9.45 7.33 -2.09
CA LEU A 269 9.40 6.05 -1.37
C LEU A 269 10.20 4.97 -2.10
N THR A 270 10.00 4.82 -3.40
CA THR A 270 10.73 3.84 -4.23
C THR A 270 12.24 4.06 -4.18
N ARG A 271 12.69 5.32 -4.25
CA ARG A 271 14.11 5.70 -4.16
C ARG A 271 14.70 5.39 -2.78
N GLU A 272 13.97 5.63 -1.69
CA GLU A 272 14.39 5.25 -0.33
C GLU A 272 14.51 3.73 -0.20
N LEU A 273 13.53 2.96 -0.70
CA LEU A 273 13.57 1.50 -0.67
C LEU A 273 14.74 0.92 -1.47
N ARG A 274 15.05 1.51 -2.63
CA ARG A 274 16.22 1.11 -3.44
C ARG A 274 17.54 1.39 -2.73
N ARG A 275 17.66 2.54 -2.04
CA ARG A 275 18.83 2.83 -1.20
C ARG A 275 18.99 1.79 -0.08
N HIS A 276 17.90 1.48 0.63
CA HIS A 276 17.92 0.41 1.64
C HIS A 276 18.32 -0.96 1.07
N ALA A 277 17.94 -1.27 -0.18
CA ALA A 277 18.32 -2.51 -0.84
C ALA A 277 19.80 -2.54 -1.26
N ALA A 278 20.41 -1.39 -1.55
CA ALA A 278 21.83 -1.28 -1.88
C ALA A 278 22.72 -1.34 -0.62
N ASP A 279 22.33 -0.61 0.42
CA ASP A 279 23.15 -0.45 1.63
C ASP A 279 23.05 -1.65 2.59
N ARG A 280 21.97 -2.42 2.52
CA ARG A 280 21.68 -3.52 3.46
C ARG A 280 21.30 -4.79 2.71
N LEU A 281 22.22 -5.75 2.68
CA LEU A 281 21.90 -7.13 2.32
C LEU A 281 20.77 -7.65 3.26
N GLY A 282 19.88 -8.51 2.75
CA GLY A 282 18.77 -9.05 3.54
C GLY A 282 17.43 -8.32 3.34
N ALA A 283 16.82 -7.88 4.45
CA ALA A 283 15.43 -7.43 4.45
C ALA A 283 15.16 -6.19 3.58
N GLY A 284 16.12 -5.27 3.46
CA GLY A 284 15.99 -4.11 2.56
C GLY A 284 15.78 -4.52 1.10
N PHE A 285 16.55 -5.51 0.65
CA PHE A 285 16.44 -6.07 -0.71
C PHE A 285 15.09 -6.77 -0.94
N ILE A 286 14.66 -7.60 0.01
CA ILE A 286 13.37 -8.31 -0.08
C ILE A 286 12.21 -7.31 -0.17
N LEU A 287 12.22 -6.28 0.69
CA LEU A 287 11.21 -5.23 0.69
C LEU A 287 11.17 -4.47 -0.65
N ALA A 288 12.32 -4.05 -1.17
CA ALA A 288 12.39 -3.36 -2.45
C ALA A 288 11.87 -4.23 -3.61
N TYR A 289 12.21 -5.54 -3.61
CA TYR A 289 11.71 -6.47 -4.61
C TYR A 289 10.18 -6.59 -4.57
N LEU A 290 9.60 -6.81 -3.39
CA LEU A 290 8.14 -6.90 -3.23
C LEU A 290 7.45 -5.60 -3.66
N TRP A 291 8.03 -4.45 -3.32
CA TRP A 291 7.54 -3.16 -3.76
C TRP A 291 7.59 -2.98 -5.29
N GLU A 292 8.67 -3.42 -5.94
CA GLU A 292 8.78 -3.36 -7.40
C GLU A 292 7.76 -4.25 -8.11
N CYS A 293 7.49 -5.46 -7.59
CA CYS A 293 6.39 -6.30 -8.08
C CYS A 293 5.02 -5.61 -7.93
N TYR A 294 4.80 -4.92 -6.80
CA TYR A 294 3.58 -4.15 -6.58
C TYR A 294 3.44 -3.01 -7.60
N LEU A 295 4.49 -2.21 -7.79
CA LEU A 295 4.48 -1.12 -8.76
C LEU A 295 4.27 -1.61 -10.19
N GLN A 296 4.90 -2.72 -10.58
CA GLN A 296 4.69 -3.33 -11.89
C GLN A 296 3.20 -3.67 -12.09
N SER A 297 2.54 -4.23 -11.08
CA SER A 297 1.10 -4.54 -11.16
C SER A 297 0.23 -3.29 -11.32
N LEU A 298 0.59 -2.18 -10.64
CA LEU A 298 -0.11 -0.91 -10.78
C LEU A 298 0.09 -0.31 -12.18
N ASN A 299 1.34 -0.30 -12.65
CA ASN A 299 1.68 0.25 -13.96
C ASN A 299 1.01 -0.53 -15.09
N SER A 300 0.96 -1.86 -15.01
CA SER A 300 0.20 -2.67 -15.98
C SER A 300 -1.29 -2.35 -15.96
N ALA A 301 -1.88 -2.12 -14.78
CA ALA A 301 -3.29 -1.71 -14.69
C ALA A 301 -3.53 -0.32 -15.30
N LEU A 302 -2.65 0.65 -15.03
CA LEU A 302 -2.72 1.99 -15.61
C LEU A 302 -2.55 1.97 -17.13
N ALA A 303 -1.55 1.24 -17.64
CA ALA A 303 -1.32 1.09 -19.07
C ALA A 303 -2.50 0.44 -19.79
N HIS A 304 -3.12 -0.57 -19.16
CA HIS A 304 -4.35 -1.16 -19.70
C HIS A 304 -5.47 -0.12 -19.81
N HIS A 305 -5.72 0.66 -18.76
CA HIS A 305 -6.76 1.69 -18.80
C HIS A 305 -6.45 2.78 -19.85
N ALA A 306 -5.23 3.30 -19.88
CA ALA A 306 -4.83 4.30 -20.86
C ALA A 306 -4.89 3.77 -22.31
N GLY A 307 -4.52 2.50 -22.55
CA GLY A 307 -4.68 1.86 -23.85
C GLY A 307 -6.14 1.65 -24.25
N THR A 308 -7.06 1.43 -23.30
CA THR A 308 -8.50 1.31 -23.57
C THR A 308 -9.21 2.64 -23.85
N PHE A 309 -8.69 3.77 -23.35
CA PHE A 309 -9.29 5.10 -23.55
C PHE A 309 -8.70 5.88 -24.74
N GLY A 310 -7.74 5.31 -25.47
CA GLY A 310 -6.97 6.03 -26.49
C GLY A 310 -5.98 7.03 -25.89
N THR A 311 -4.94 7.39 -26.65
CA THR A 311 -3.91 8.36 -26.23
C THR A 311 -4.45 9.77 -25.99
N ASP A 312 -5.67 10.06 -26.41
CA ASP A 312 -6.31 11.39 -26.34
C ASP A 312 -6.64 11.83 -24.90
N PHE A 313 -6.65 10.91 -23.93
CA PHE A 313 -6.86 11.24 -22.52
C PHE A 313 -5.62 11.79 -21.80
N LEU A 314 -4.43 11.71 -22.43
CA LEU A 314 -3.17 12.20 -21.86
C LEU A 314 -2.67 13.49 -22.51
N SER A 315 -3.30 13.96 -23.59
CA SER A 315 -2.99 15.19 -24.32
C SER A 315 -3.93 16.36 -24.04
N GLY A 316 -4.95 16.17 -23.19
CA GLY A 316 -5.96 17.18 -22.89
C GLY A 316 -5.63 18.09 -21.71
N GLU A 317 -4.63 18.97 -21.86
CA GLU A 317 -4.60 20.33 -21.27
C GLU A 317 -3.43 21.14 -21.88
N GLN A 318 -3.50 21.39 -23.19
CA GLN A 318 -3.02 22.67 -23.71
C GLN A 318 -4.25 23.55 -23.87
N VAL A 319 -4.42 24.49 -22.94
CA VAL A 319 -5.31 25.63 -23.13
C VAL A 319 -4.42 26.78 -23.67
N PRO A 320 -4.86 27.51 -24.71
CA PRO A 320 -4.11 28.62 -25.31
C PRO A 320 -3.72 29.73 -24.33
#